data_AF-A0A841T776-F1
#
_entry.id   AF-A0A841T776-F1
#
_cell.length_a   1.000
_cell.length_b   1.000
_cell.length_c   1.000
_cell.angle_alpha   90.00
_cell.angle_beta   90.00
_cell.angle_gamma   90.00
#
_symmetry.space_group_name_H-M   'P 1'
#
loop_
_entity.id
_entity.type
_entity.pdbx_description
1 polymer ?
#
loop_
_entity_poly.entity_id
_entity_poly.type
_entity_poly.pdbx_seq_one_letter_code
_entity_poly.pdbx_strand_id
1 'polypeptide(L)' 'MRTTDQVKRKYNELAAQKQTLEEKLAAADPAGETANLEARIARLEEQMLLLEWVLNEPMGSYHG' A
#
# COMPACT_ATOMS: atom_id res chain seq x y z
N MET A 1 -13.71 15.26 -0.89
CA MET A 1 -13.77 13.80 -0.73
C MET A 1 -13.04 13.18 -1.92
N ARG A 2 -12.05 12.30 -1.71
CA ARG A 2 -11.44 11.57 -2.84
C ARG A 2 -12.47 10.59 -3.39
N THR A 3 -12.62 10.46 -4.71
CA THR A 3 -13.54 9.48 -5.28
C THR A 3 -12.98 8.06 -5.13
N THR A 4 -13.83 7.04 -5.14
CA THR A 4 -13.42 5.62 -5.10
C THR A 4 -12.34 5.32 -6.14
N ASP A 5 -12.44 5.89 -7.35
CA ASP A 5 -11.43 5.73 -8.40
C ASP A 5 -10.08 6.33 -8.04
N GLN A 6 -10.06 7.46 -7.32
CA GLN A 6 -8.82 8.05 -6.82
C GLN A 6 -8.16 7.17 -5.75
N VAL A 7 -8.97 6.53 -4.88
CA VAL A 7 -8.49 5.57 -3.88
C VAL A 7 -7.92 4.32 -4.56
N LYS A 8 -8.61 3.76 -5.56
CA LYS A 8 -8.14 2.61 -6.35
C LYS A 8 -6.83 2.92 -7.08
N ARG A 9 -6.74 4.07 -7.77
CA ARG A 9 -5.49 4.49 -8.43
C ARG A 9 -4.35 4.59 -7.42
N LYS A 10 -4.62 5.18 -6.25
CA LYS A 10 -3.58 5.32 -5.22
C LYS A 10 -3.13 3.98 -4.64
N TYR A 11 -4.07 3.07 -4.41
CA TYR A 11 -3.77 1.71 -3.95
C TYR A 11 -2.85 0.98 -4.95
N ASN A 12 -3.19 1.03 -6.24
CA ASN A 12 -2.40 0.39 -7.29
C ASN A 12 -0.99 0.99 -7.42
N GLU A 13 -0.84 2.31 -7.28
CA GLU A 13 0.48 2.96 -7.25
C GLU A 13 1.34 2.46 -6.09
N LEU A 14 0.76 2.34 -4.89
CA LEU A 14 1.48 1.85 -3.71
C LEU A 14 1.82 0.36 -3.84
N ALA A 15 0.92 -0.44 -4.42
CA ALA A 15 1.17 -1.86 -4.70
C ALA A 15 2.36 -2.05 -5.66
N ALA A 16 2.43 -1.27 -6.74
CA ALA A 16 3.56 -1.32 -7.68
C ALA A 16 4.89 -0.91 -7.02
N GLN A 17 4.86 0.10 -6.14
CA GLN A 17 6.03 0.51 -5.37
C GLN A 17 6.47 -0.58 -4.39
N LYS A 18 5.53 -1.23 -3.71
CA LYS A 18 5.80 -2.35 -2.80
C LYS A 18 6.47 -3.49 -3.56
N GLN A 19 5.90 -3.92 -4.69
CA GLN A 19 6.48 -4.98 -5.52
C GLN A 19 7.92 -4.66 -5.94
N THR A 20 8.19 -3.41 -6.35
CA THR A 20 9.56 -2.98 -6.71
C THR A 20 10.54 -3.09 -5.52
N LEU A 21 10.09 -2.81 -4.30
CA LEU A 21 10.92 -2.94 -3.10
C LEU A 21 11.10 -4.40 -2.69
N GLU A 22 10.08 -5.24 -2.84
CA GLU A 22 10.17 -6.68 -2.59
C GLU A 22 11.15 -7.36 -3.55
N GLU A 23 11.13 -7.00 -4.83
CA GLU A 23 12.11 -7.49 -5.82
C GLU A 23 13.54 -7.08 -5.45
N LYS A 24 13.72 -5.84 -4.97
CA LYS A 24 15.02 -5.36 -4.48
C LYS A 24 15.47 -6.08 -3.21
N LEU A 25 14.55 -6.35 -2.29
CA LEU A 25 14.83 -7.09 -1.07
C LEU A 25 15.23 -8.54 -1.38
N ALA A 26 14.51 -9.19 -2.32
CA ALA A 26 14.82 -10.54 -2.76
C ALA A 26 16.19 -10.65 -3.46
N ALA A 27 16.65 -9.57 -4.10
CA ALA A 27 17.97 -9.48 -4.72
C ALA A 27 19.07 -8.96 -3.79
N ALA A 28 18.74 -8.52 -2.57
CA ALA A 28 19.69 -7.95 -1.63
C ALA A 28 20.44 -9.03 -0.84
N ASP A 29 21.71 -8.80 -0.58
CA ASP A 29 22.52 -9.66 0.28
C ASP A 29 22.09 -9.46 1.76
N PRO A 30 21.81 -10.53 2.53
CA PRO A 30 21.40 -10.43 3.93
C PRO A 30 22.36 -9.69 4.86
N ALA A 31 23.60 -9.42 4.45
CA ALA A 31 24.54 -8.58 5.21
C ALA A 31 24.31 -7.05 5.08
N GLY A 32 23.36 -6.59 4.25
CA GLY A 32 23.19 -5.17 3.88
C GLY A 32 21.81 -4.53 4.19
N GLU A 33 21.41 -3.55 3.36
CA GLU A 33 20.24 -2.63 3.46
C GLU A 33 18.83 -3.28 3.58
N THR A 34 18.74 -4.58 3.83
CA THR A 34 17.48 -5.35 3.93
C THR A 34 16.52 -4.75 4.96
N ALA A 35 17.02 -4.39 6.15
CA ALA A 35 16.20 -3.79 7.21
C ALA A 35 15.56 -2.45 6.79
N ASN A 36 16.23 -1.65 5.94
CA ASN A 36 15.66 -0.41 5.42
C ASN A 36 14.56 -0.70 4.38
N LEU A 37 14.78 -1.68 3.50
CA LEU A 37 13.81 -2.10 2.51
C LEU A 37 12.56 -2.68 3.17
N GLU A 38 12.72 -3.55 4.17
CA GLU A 38 11.65 -4.12 4.98
C GLU A 38 10.82 -3.03 5.68
N ALA A 39 11.48 -2.05 6.32
CA ALA A 39 10.77 -0.93 6.96
C ALA A 39 9.98 -0.08 5.95
N ARG A 40 10.50 0.10 4.73
CA ARG A 40 9.79 0.83 3.66
C ARG A 40 8.61 0.02 3.11
N ILE A 41 8.75 -1.30 2.99
CA ILE A 41 7.66 -2.21 2.60
C ILE A 41 6.55 -2.16 3.65
N ALA A 42 6.87 -2.32 4.94
CA ALA A 42 5.91 -2.26 6.04
C ALA A 42 5.10 -0.94 6.03
N ARG A 43 5.77 0.19 5.80
CA ARG A 43 5.10 1.49 5.70
C ARG A 43 4.14 1.58 4.51
N LEU A 44 4.46 0.96 3.37
CA LEU A 44 3.55 0.91 2.23
C LEU A 44 2.34 0.03 2.53
N GLU A 45 2.54 -1.10 3.22
CA GLU A 45 1.45 -1.99 3.64
C GLU A 45 0.47 -1.30 4.58
N GLU A 46 0.96 -0.53 5.57
CA GLU A 46 0.11 0.28 6.45
C GLU A 46 -0.74 1.29 5.66
N GLN A 47 -0.14 1.96 4.67
CA GLN A 47 -0.86 2.90 3.81
C GLN A 47 -1.90 2.21 2.94
N MET A 48 -1.55 1.06 2.37
CA MET A 48 -2.46 0.25 1.55
C MET A 48 -3.64 -0.27 2.36
N LEU A 49 -3.41 -0.71 3.61
CA LEU A 49 -4.45 -1.16 4.52
C LEU A 49 -5.51 -0.06 4.70
N LEU A 50 -5.11 1.17 5.00
CA LEU A 50 -6.04 2.29 5.16
C LEU A 50 -6.88 2.56 3.90
N LEU A 51 -6.28 2.42 2.72
CA LEU A 51 -7.02 2.58 1.46
C LEU A 51 -7.97 1.42 1.19
N GLU A 52 -7.58 0.19 1.57
CA GLU A 52 -8.44 -0.99 1.49
C GLU A 52 -9.66 -0.85 2.39
N TRP A 53 -9.51 -0.30 3.59
CA TRP A 53 -10.64 0.04 4.47
C TRP A 53 -11.63 0.99 3.78
N VAL A 54 -11.14 2.02 3.08
CA VAL A 54 -11.99 2.97 2.34
C VAL A 54 -12.65 2.31 1.12
N LEU A 55 -11.99 1.37 0.46
CA LEU A 55 -12.55 0.65 -0.69
C LEU A 55 -13.63 -0.36 -0.30
N ASN A 56 -13.53 -0.91 0.92
CA ASN A 56 -14.43 -1.94 1.44
C ASN A 56 -15.42 -1.39 2.49
N GLU A 57 -15.42 -0.09 2.78
CA GLU A 57 -16.37 0.52 3.69
C GLU A 57 -17.80 0.31 3.15
N PRO A 58 -18.74 -0.20 3.95
CA PRO A 58 -20.11 -0.37 3.50
C PRO A 58 -20.66 1.01 3.11
N MET A 59 -21.18 1.11 1.88
CA MET A 59 -21.91 2.29 1.41
C MET A 59 -23.25 2.40 2.16
N GLY A 60 -23.18 2.76 3.44
CA GLY A 60 -24.33 3.13 4.22
C GLY A 60 -24.77 4.52 3.79
N SER A 61 -25.82 4.57 2.96
CA SER A 61 -26.56 5.81 2.69
C SER A 61 -27.16 6.34 4.00
N TYR A 62 -26.40 7.12 4.76
CA TYR A 62 -26.97 8.10 5.69
C TYR A 62 -27.44 9.32 4.88
N HIS A 63 -28.41 9.07 4.01
CA HIS A 63 -29.34 10.08 3.55
C HIS A 63 -30.69 9.66 4.12
N GLY A 64 -30.97 10.16 5.33
CA GLY A 64 -32.34 10.31 5.81
C GLY A 64 -32.97 11.54 5.20
#